data_AF-A0A0A2EDU9-F1
#
_entry.id   AF-A0A0A2EDU9-F1
#
_cell.length_a   1.000
_cell.length_b   1.000
_cell.length_c   1.000
_cell.angle_alpha   90.00
_cell.angle_beta   90.00
_cell.angle_gamma   90.00
#
_symmetry.space_group_name_H-M   'P 1'
#
loop_
_entity.id
_entity.type
_entity.pdbx_description
1 polymer ?
#
loop_
_entity_poly.entity_id
_entity_poly.type
_entity_poly.pdbx_seq_one_letter_code
_entity_poly.pdbx_strand_id
1 'polypeptide(L)'
;MLEQELTADRFLRTTNKAGNEIYVFTAEEAPHCMKEVGRLREEAFRHYGGGTGKAIDRDEFDTMPGGYKQLIVWDPQNKAILGGYRFI
;
A
#
# COMPACT_ATOMS: atom_id res chain seq x y z
N MET A 1 -0.10 -7.58 -11.89
CA MET A 1 0.09 -8.25 -10.58
C MET A 1 -0.57 -7.42 -9.48
N LEU A 2 -0.21 -6.14 -9.30
CA LEU A 2 -0.90 -5.25 -8.35
C LEU A 2 -2.37 -5.03 -8.68
N GLU A 3 -2.68 -4.63 -9.92
CA GLU A 3 -4.06 -4.39 -10.38
C GLU A 3 -4.99 -5.59 -10.21
N GLN A 4 -4.46 -6.82 -10.19
CA GLN A 4 -5.26 -8.03 -9.98
C GLN A 4 -5.75 -8.16 -8.54
N GLU A 5 -5.06 -7.52 -7.59
CA GLU A 5 -5.43 -7.48 -6.18
C GLU A 5 -6.26 -6.22 -5.84
N LEU A 6 -6.39 -5.25 -6.74
CA LEU A 6 -7.19 -4.04 -6.56
C LEU A 6 -8.64 -4.27 -7.01
N THR A 7 -9.31 -5.18 -6.30
CA THR A 7 -10.65 -5.65 -6.61
C THR A 7 -11.74 -4.76 -6.00
N ALA A 8 -12.98 -4.90 -6.48
CA ALA A 8 -14.10 -4.06 -6.08
C ALA A 8 -14.48 -4.18 -4.59
N ASP A 9 -14.25 -5.34 -3.97
CA ASP A 9 -14.45 -5.59 -2.53
C ASP A 9 -13.47 -4.80 -1.65
N ARG A 10 -12.33 -4.38 -2.20
CA ARG A 10 -11.29 -3.59 -1.51
C ARG A 10 -11.35 -2.11 -1.86
N PHE A 11 -12.14 -1.75 -2.87
CA PHE A 11 -12.29 -0.37 -3.30
C PHE A 11 -13.12 0.41 -2.28
N LEU A 12 -12.56 1.52 -1.80
CA LEU A 12 -13.24 2.39 -0.84
C LEU A 12 -13.97 3.53 -1.54
N ARG A 13 -13.26 4.30 -2.38
CA ARG A 13 -13.82 5.43 -3.15
C ARG A 13 -12.79 5.99 -4.13
N THR A 14 -13.25 6.81 -5.08
CA THR A 14 -12.38 7.72 -5.82
C THR A 14 -12.07 8.97 -5.02
N THR A 15 -10.92 9.58 -5.30
CA THR A 15 -10.56 10.90 -4.80
C THR A 15 -11.08 11.98 -5.73
N ASN A 16 -11.34 13.18 -5.18
CA ASN A 16 -11.78 14.34 -5.98
C ASN A 16 -10.68 14.89 -6.90
N LYS A 17 -9.43 14.43 -6.77
CA LYS A 17 -8.27 14.94 -7.50
C LYS A 17 -7.73 13.85 -8.44
N ALA A 18 -7.66 14.17 -9.73
CA ALA A 18 -7.05 13.33 -10.77
C ALA A 18 -7.68 11.94 -11.01
N GLY A 19 -8.82 11.62 -10.38
CA GLY A 19 -9.48 10.33 -10.56
C GLY A 19 -8.74 9.15 -9.90
N ASN A 20 -7.86 9.44 -8.92
CA ASN A 20 -7.19 8.38 -8.17
C ASN A 20 -8.18 7.58 -7.34
N GLU A 21 -7.86 6.33 -7.08
CA GLU A 21 -8.68 5.37 -6.37
C GLU A 21 -8.10 5.11 -4.98
N ILE A 22 -8.97 4.87 -4.00
CA ILE A 22 -8.58 4.47 -2.65
C ILE A 22 -8.96 3.02 -2.46
N TYR A 23 -7.98 2.22 -2.06
CA TYR A 23 -8.17 0.81 -1.71
C TYR A 23 -7.78 0.55 -0.27
N VAL A 24 -8.44 -0.41 0.36
CA VAL A 24 -8.11 -0.90 1.70
C VAL A 24 -7.95 -2.41 1.65
N PHE A 25 -6.85 -2.93 2.18
CA PHE A 25 -6.57 -4.37 2.23
C PHE A 25 -5.65 -4.72 3.40
N THR A 26 -5.64 -5.98 3.77
CA THR A 26 -4.64 -6.62 4.63
C THR A 26 -3.57 -7.31 3.78
N ALA A 27 -2.42 -7.64 4.39
CA ALA A 27 -1.34 -8.34 3.69
C ALA A 27 -1.76 -9.72 3.15
N GLU A 28 -2.74 -10.37 3.78
CA GLU A 28 -3.29 -11.66 3.33
C GLU A 28 -4.15 -11.52 2.07
N GLU A 29 -4.94 -10.45 1.98
CA GLU A 29 -5.84 -10.19 0.85
C GLU A 29 -5.09 -9.76 -0.42
N ALA A 30 -4.02 -8.99 -0.26
CA ALA A 30 -3.26 -8.39 -1.35
C ALA A 30 -1.74 -8.42 -1.09
N PRO A 31 -1.10 -9.61 -1.13
CA PRO A 31 0.31 -9.78 -0.80
C PRO A 31 1.26 -9.03 -1.75
N HIS A 32 0.91 -8.85 -3.03
CA HIS A 32 1.72 -8.11 -3.98
C HIS A 32 1.62 -6.60 -3.75
N CYS A 33 0.42 -6.08 -3.50
CA CYS A 33 0.21 -4.68 -3.09
C CYS A 33 0.94 -4.38 -1.78
N MET A 34 0.86 -5.27 -0.79
CA MET A 34 1.60 -5.11 0.47
C MET A 34 3.12 -5.06 0.24
N LYS A 35 3.65 -5.91 -0.65
CA LYS A 35 5.07 -5.90 -1.01
C LYS A 35 5.49 -4.57 -1.63
N GLU A 36 4.68 -4.01 -2.52
CA GLU A 36 4.96 -2.72 -3.16
C GLU A 36 4.85 -1.54 -2.16
N VAL A 37 3.86 -1.56 -1.26
CA VAL A 37 3.75 -0.60 -0.16
C VAL A 37 5.04 -0.61 0.68
N GLY A 38 5.54 -1.78 1.05
CA GLY A 38 6.78 -1.90 1.83
C GLY A 38 8.02 -1.39 1.08
N ARG A 39 8.08 -1.55 -0.25
CA ARG A 39 9.16 -1.00 -1.10
C ARG A 39 9.12 0.53 -1.11
N LEU A 40 7.93 1.11 -1.33
CA LEU A 40 7.73 2.57 -1.38
C LEU A 40 7.97 3.24 -0.03
N ARG A 41 7.58 2.60 1.08
CA ARG A 41 7.84 3.09 2.44
C ARG A 41 9.33 3.22 2.70
N GLU A 42 10.11 2.19 2.39
CA GLU A 42 11.57 2.26 2.56
C GLU A 42 12.20 3.34 1.66
N GLU A 43 11.74 3.49 0.41
CA GLU A 43 12.21 4.55 -0.49
C GLU A 43 11.96 5.95 0.10
N ALA A 44 10.75 6.19 0.61
CA ALA A 44 10.38 7.44 1.27
C ALA A 44 11.21 7.68 2.54
N PHE A 45 11.30 6.70 3.45
CA PHE A 45 12.06 6.86 4.70
C PHE A 45 13.55 7.07 4.44
N ARG A 46 14.13 6.37 3.46
CA ARG A 46 15.54 6.55 3.06
C ARG A 46 15.79 7.97 2.53
N HIS A 47 14.86 8.50 1.73
CA HIS A 47 14.97 9.88 1.24
C HIS A 47 15.01 10.91 2.36
N TYR A 48 14.24 10.70 3.44
CA TYR A 48 14.19 11.59 4.60
C TYR A 48 15.18 11.23 5.73
N GLY A 49 16.12 10.31 5.50
CA GLY A 49 17.17 9.95 6.47
C GLY A 49 16.73 9.06 7.63
N GLY A 50 15.50 8.52 7.59
CA GLY A 50 14.95 7.60 8.59
C GLY A 50 14.80 6.14 8.12
N GLY A 51 15.30 5.83 6.92
CA GLY A 51 15.20 4.49 6.32
C GLY A 51 15.94 3.44 7.13
N THR A 52 15.37 2.23 7.18
CA THR A 52 16.00 1.11 7.89
C THR A 52 17.19 0.53 7.13
N GLY A 53 17.34 0.88 5.85
CA GLY A 53 18.33 0.34 4.94
C GLY A 53 17.98 -1.06 4.42
N LYS A 54 16.83 -1.62 4.80
CA LYS A 54 16.34 -2.91 4.30
C LYS A 54 15.74 -2.75 2.91
N ALA A 55 15.41 -3.86 2.24
CA ALA A 55 14.78 -3.81 0.92
C ALA A 55 13.26 -3.56 0.99
N ILE A 56 12.63 -3.83 2.14
CA ILE A 56 11.18 -3.75 2.36
C ILE A 56 10.94 -3.37 3.83
N ASP A 57 10.15 -2.33 4.06
CA ASP A 57 9.55 -2.03 5.37
C ASP A 57 8.25 -2.83 5.52
N ARG A 58 8.37 -4.09 5.93
CA ARG A 58 7.26 -4.95 6.36
C ARG A 58 7.55 -5.28 7.82
N ASP A 59 6.76 -4.74 8.75
CA ASP A 59 6.86 -5.17 10.14
C ASP A 59 6.04 -6.45 10.36
N GLU A 60 6.31 -7.19 11.45
CA GLU A 60 5.60 -8.44 11.75
C GLU A 60 4.09 -8.22 11.95
N PHE A 61 3.70 -7.00 12.33
CA PHE A 61 2.31 -6.61 12.55
C PHE A 61 1.53 -6.40 11.24
N ASP A 62 2.22 -6.10 10.13
CA ASP A 62 1.58 -6.02 8.82
C ASP A 62 1.13 -7.41 8.31
N THR A 63 1.79 -8.49 8.75
CA THR A 63 1.60 -9.85 8.15
C THR A 63 1.05 -10.90 9.10
N MET A 64 0.80 -10.54 10.36
CA MET A 64 0.13 -11.43 11.31
C MET A 64 -1.35 -11.61 10.93
N PRO A 65 -1.99 -12.72 11.36
CA PRO A 65 -3.44 -12.87 11.23
C PRO A 65 -4.18 -11.72 11.91
N GLY A 66 -5.02 -11.01 11.15
CA GLY A 66 -5.67 -9.78 11.62
C GLY A 66 -4.74 -8.58 11.78
N GLY A 67 -3.63 -8.55 11.02
CA GLY A 67 -2.66 -7.46 11.00
C GLY A 67 -3.20 -6.15 10.45
N TYR A 68 -2.31 -5.16 10.32
CA TYR A 68 -2.69 -3.80 9.92
C TYR A 68 -3.36 -3.75 8.55
N LYS A 69 -4.44 -2.97 8.48
CA LYS A 69 -5.05 -2.56 7.21
C LYS A 69 -4.20 -1.47 6.57
N GLN A 70 -3.96 -1.63 5.29
CA GLN A 70 -3.28 -0.66 4.45
C GLN A 70 -4.34 0.07 3.63
N LEU A 71 -4.42 1.39 3.80
CA LEU A 71 -5.10 2.27 2.89
C LEU A 71 -4.09 2.79 1.87
N ILE A 72 -4.35 2.62 0.59
CA ILE A 72 -3.48 3.15 -0.47
C ILE A 72 -4.24 4.12 -1.36
N VAL A 73 -3.49 5.04 -1.98
CA VAL A 73 -3.97 5.85 -3.09
C VAL A 73 -3.34 5.30 -4.37
N TRP A 74 -4.18 4.79 -5.26
CA TRP A 74 -3.82 4.20 -6.53
C TRP A 74 -4.07 5.18 -7.68
N ASP A 75 -3.06 5.34 -8.54
CA ASP A 75 -3.18 6.05 -9.81
C ASP A 75 -3.41 5.02 -10.93
N PRO A 76 -4.63 4.92 -11.48
CA PRO A 76 -4.93 3.95 -12.53
C PRO A 76 -4.27 4.30 -13.88
N GLN A 77 -3.90 5.57 -14.11
CA GLN A 77 -3.24 5.98 -15.36
C GLN A 77 -1.78 5.55 -15.38
N ASN A 78 -1.06 5.81 -14.28
CA ASN A 78 0.36 5.47 -14.14
C ASN A 78 0.58 4.06 -13.58
N LYS A 79 -0.48 3.38 -13.16
CA LYS A 79 -0.44 2.06 -12.51
C LYS A 79 0.51 2.04 -11.31
N ALA A 80 0.38 3.06 -10.47
CA ALA A 80 1.30 3.31 -9.37
C ALA A 80 0.58 3.64 -8.06
N ILE A 81 1.18 3.24 -6.94
CA ILE A 81 0.74 3.66 -5.62
C ILE A 81 1.38 5.03 -5.33
N LEU A 82 0.56 6.04 -5.10
CA LEU A 82 1.00 7.41 -4.83
C LEU A 82 1.30 7.65 -3.35
N GLY A 83 0.73 6.83 -2.47
CA GLY A 83 0.91 6.93 -1.04
C GLY A 83 0.00 5.95 -0.31
N GLY A 84 0.18 5.88 1.00
CA GLY A 84 -0.66 5.02 1.84
C GLY A 84 -0.55 5.34 3.32
N TYR A 85 -1.43 4.70 4.08
CA TYR A 85 -1.55 4.84 5.53
C TYR A 85 -1.91 3.48 6.14
N ARG A 86 -1.36 3.18 7.33
CA ARG A 86 -1.64 1.94 8.07
C ARG A 86 -2.56 2.21 9.26
N PHE A 87 -3.50 1.32 9.53
CA PHE A 87 -4.42 1.43 10.67
C PHE A 87 -4.94 0.06 11.15
N ILE A 88 -5.54 0.03 12.36
CA ILE A 88 -6.19 -1.15 12.98
C ILE A 88 -7.68 -1.13 12.66
#